data_AF-A0A7V4FZA5-F1
#
_entry.id   AF-A0A7V4FZA5-F1
#
_cell.length_a   1.000
_cell.length_b   1.000
_cell.length_c   1.000
_cell.angle_alpha   90.00
_cell.angle_beta   90.00
_cell.angle_gamma   90.00
#
_symmetry.space_group_name_H-M   'P 1'
#
loop_
_entity.id
_entity.type
_entity.pdbx_description
1 polymer ?
#
loop_
_entity_poly.entity_id
_entity_poly.type
_entity_poly.pdbx_seq_one_letter_code
_entity_poly.pdbx_strand_id
1 'polypeptide(L)'
;MPTRKSNQKPVNWGYLLVPTAGVFLCLHAVCVDSRCYENLDCPSGKICGPSGACVYPCTVDQDCTTGFACIDHQCKPRLDAGSTGTPLVCPEDMVLIANLFCVDRYEASRPDATSTSAGTDESRAVSVAGVLPWYVNPMTYAAFTTFQTACQAAGKRLCTADEWLYLCQGPEQNTYFFGNTWDPAVCNSVDTYCQNCCDALGDVASCPTGENCGYSSVLSSSYTPETCGITQPYSRDSCHVC
;
A
#
# COMPACT_ATOMS: atom_id res chain seq x y z
N MET A 1 78.58 9.90 30.47
CA MET A 1 79.66 9.34 29.64
C MET A 1 79.17 8.01 29.06
N PRO A 2 79.44 7.64 27.80
CA PRO A 2 79.55 8.39 26.53
C PRO A 2 78.47 7.91 25.50
N THR A 3 77.78 8.77 24.74
CA THR A 3 78.03 9.22 23.35
C THR A 3 78.56 8.20 22.32
N ARG A 4 77.80 8.02 21.22
CA ARG A 4 78.21 8.06 19.79
C ARG A 4 76.95 8.46 18.98
N LYS A 5 76.82 9.68 18.41
CA LYS A 5 77.35 10.18 17.12
C LYS A 5 77.36 9.09 16.04
N SER A 6 76.92 9.26 14.79
CA SER A 6 76.35 10.33 13.94
C SER A 6 76.42 9.69 12.54
N ASN A 7 75.47 9.92 11.65
CA ASN A 7 75.80 10.33 10.27
C ASN A 7 74.55 10.83 9.51
N GLN A 8 74.45 12.16 9.48
CA GLN A 8 74.18 13.05 8.34
C GLN A 8 73.27 12.57 7.18
N LYS A 9 72.08 13.20 7.11
CA LYS A 9 71.42 13.98 6.02
C LYS A 9 71.94 13.85 4.56
N PRO A 10 71.10 14.03 3.50
CA PRO A 10 70.06 15.08 3.42
C PRO A 10 68.73 14.74 2.70
N VAL A 11 67.87 15.76 2.76
CA VAL A 11 66.52 15.97 2.23
C VAL A 11 66.55 16.21 0.72
N ASN A 12 65.59 15.68 -0.06
CA ASN A 12 64.90 16.47 -1.10
C ASN A 12 63.59 15.83 -1.65
N TRP A 13 62.49 16.55 -1.44
CA TRP A 13 61.34 16.86 -2.31
C TRP A 13 60.92 15.90 -3.44
N GLY A 14 59.63 15.52 -3.44
CA GLY A 14 58.99 15.00 -4.64
C GLY A 14 57.54 14.54 -4.46
N TYR A 15 56.61 15.43 -4.81
CA TYR A 15 55.28 15.18 -5.37
C TYR A 15 54.11 14.75 -4.46
N LEU A 16 53.22 15.73 -4.26
CA LEU A 16 51.80 15.54 -3.99
C LEU A 16 51.18 14.60 -5.04
N LEU A 17 50.48 13.57 -4.58
CA LEU A 17 49.44 12.91 -5.37
C LEU A 17 48.08 13.47 -4.92
N VAL A 18 47.50 14.31 -5.78
CA VAL A 18 46.09 14.69 -5.74
C VAL A 18 45.27 13.47 -6.17
N PRO A 19 44.20 13.08 -5.45
CA PRO A 19 43.29 12.06 -5.98
C PRO A 19 42.52 12.66 -7.15
N THR A 20 42.87 12.20 -8.35
CA THR A 20 42.14 12.50 -9.58
C THR A 20 40.70 12.01 -9.47
N ALA A 21 39.78 12.89 -9.82
CA ALA A 21 38.35 12.67 -9.93
C ALA A 21 38.01 11.29 -10.52
N GLY A 22 37.18 10.54 -9.79
CA GLY A 22 36.51 9.36 -10.31
C GLY A 22 35.69 9.74 -11.54
N VAL A 23 36.12 9.22 -12.68
CA VAL A 23 35.48 9.34 -13.97
C VAL A 23 34.08 8.72 -13.89
N PHE A 24 33.06 9.57 -13.97
CA PHE A 24 31.67 9.16 -14.22
C PHE A 24 31.59 8.66 -15.67
N LEU A 25 31.65 7.33 -15.84
CA LEU A 25 31.52 6.66 -17.13
C LEU A 25 30.02 6.56 -17.49
N CYS A 26 29.41 7.65 -17.95
CA CYS A 26 28.12 7.63 -18.64
C CYS A 26 28.34 7.25 -20.10
N LEU A 27 28.51 5.95 -20.38
CA LEU A 27 28.52 5.41 -21.74
C LEU A 27 27.08 5.05 -22.13
N HIS A 28 26.55 5.79 -23.11
CA HIS A 28 25.29 5.60 -23.84
C HIS A 28 24.02 6.13 -23.14
N ALA A 29 23.56 7.26 -23.67
CA ALA A 29 22.28 7.89 -23.38
C ALA A 29 21.11 6.94 -23.67
N VAL A 30 20.64 6.25 -22.63
CA VAL A 30 19.23 6.27 -22.24
C VAL A 30 19.21 6.21 -20.71
N CYS A 31 19.35 7.35 -20.04
CA CYS A 31 18.78 7.45 -18.70
C CYS A 31 17.26 7.40 -18.92
N VAL A 32 16.68 6.18 -18.94
CA VAL A 32 15.24 6.07 -18.76
C VAL A 32 15.02 6.62 -17.37
N ASP A 33 14.45 7.81 -17.29
CA ASP A 33 13.96 8.35 -16.04
C ASP A 33 12.97 7.30 -15.51
N SER A 34 13.30 6.64 -14.40
CA SER A 34 12.48 5.56 -13.86
C SER A 34 11.14 6.19 -13.47
N ARG A 35 10.16 6.06 -14.35
CA ARG A 35 8.80 6.50 -14.10
C ARG A 35 8.11 5.45 -13.26
N CYS A 36 7.46 5.89 -12.20
CA CYS A 36 6.47 5.09 -11.52
C CYS A 36 5.12 5.25 -12.23
N TYR A 37 4.30 4.21 -12.14
CA TYR A 37 2.90 4.15 -12.52
C TYR A 37 2.01 3.91 -11.29
N GLU A 38 2.55 3.24 -10.28
CA GLU A 38 1.91 2.98 -8.99
C GLU A 38 2.89 3.12 -7.82
N ASN A 39 2.37 3.14 -6.59
CA ASN A 39 3.20 3.31 -5.39
C ASN A 39 4.22 2.17 -5.21
N LEU A 40 3.92 0.97 -5.72
CA LEU A 40 4.79 -0.21 -5.65
C LEU A 40 6.05 -0.07 -6.52
N ASP A 41 6.02 0.78 -7.55
CA ASP A 41 7.21 1.10 -8.36
C ASP A 41 8.23 1.94 -7.59
N CYS A 42 7.84 2.51 -6.45
CA CYS A 42 8.66 3.42 -5.68
C CYS A 42 9.40 2.73 -4.53
N PRO A 43 10.63 3.18 -4.20
CA PRO A 43 11.32 2.73 -3.00
C PRO A 43 10.48 2.94 -1.74
N SER A 44 10.70 2.12 -0.73
CA SER A 44 9.96 2.16 0.53
C SER A 44 9.85 3.58 1.10
N GLY A 45 8.63 3.97 1.49
CA GLY A 45 8.33 5.29 2.04
C GLY A 45 8.06 6.39 1.00
N LYS A 46 8.07 6.07 -0.30
CA LYS A 46 7.69 6.99 -1.38
C LYS A 46 6.42 6.54 -2.09
N ILE A 47 5.74 7.51 -2.70
CA ILE A 47 4.54 7.32 -3.52
C ILE A 47 4.81 7.76 -4.95
N CYS A 48 4.00 7.25 -5.88
CA CYS A 48 4.07 7.71 -7.24
C CYS A 48 3.36 9.06 -7.40
N GLY A 49 4.15 10.11 -7.66
CA GLY A 49 3.62 11.45 -7.89
C GLY A 49 2.96 11.58 -9.26
N PRO A 50 2.18 12.64 -9.49
CA PRO A 50 1.45 12.86 -10.74
C PRO A 50 2.36 13.07 -11.97
N SER A 51 3.63 13.40 -11.75
CA SER A 51 4.64 13.48 -12.82
C SER A 51 5.22 12.12 -13.23
N GLY A 52 4.84 11.04 -12.53
CA GLY A 52 5.48 9.73 -12.63
C GLY A 52 6.81 9.66 -11.89
N ALA A 53 7.08 10.57 -10.95
CA ALA A 53 8.28 10.56 -10.12
C ALA A 53 7.97 10.06 -8.71
N CYS A 54 8.88 9.28 -8.13
CA CYS A 54 8.76 8.84 -6.74
C CYS A 54 9.05 9.99 -5.77
N VAL A 55 8.00 10.45 -5.11
CA VAL A 55 8.04 11.57 -4.15
C VAL A 55 7.73 11.08 -2.74
N TYR A 56 8.11 11.87 -1.75
CA TYR A 56 7.63 11.64 -0.39
C TYR A 56 6.14 11.99 -0.29
N PRO A 57 5.35 11.24 0.50
CA PRO A 57 3.96 11.56 0.78
C PRO A 57 3.76 12.99 1.27
N CYS A 58 4.70 13.51 2.08
CA CYS A 58 4.69 14.87 2.55
C CYS A 58 6.11 15.43 2.75
N THR A 59 6.22 16.76 2.71
CA THR A 59 7.43 17.51 3.06
C THR A 59 7.15 18.61 4.08
N VAL A 60 5.91 19.08 4.14
CA VAL A 60 5.41 20.04 5.12
C VAL A 60 4.04 19.59 5.62
N ASP A 61 3.60 20.07 6.78
CA ASP A 61 2.33 19.68 7.38
C ASP A 61 1.11 19.98 6.49
N GLN A 62 1.19 21.02 5.65
CA GLN A 62 0.14 21.42 4.74
C GLN A 62 -0.10 20.41 3.60
N ASP A 63 0.82 19.48 3.39
CA ASP A 63 0.65 18.39 2.44
C ASP A 63 -0.34 17.32 2.98
N CYS A 64 -0.57 17.31 4.30
CA CYS A 64 -1.42 16.34 4.98
C CYS A 64 -2.84 16.85 5.26
N THR A 65 -3.78 15.91 5.42
CA THR A 65 -5.15 16.18 5.85
C THR A 65 -5.18 16.90 7.21
N THR A 66 -6.21 17.71 7.44
CA THR A 66 -6.43 18.37 8.74
C THR A 66 -6.39 17.35 9.89
N GLY A 67 -5.63 17.65 10.94
CA GLY A 67 -5.40 16.76 12.07
C GLY A 67 -4.15 15.88 11.94
N PHE A 68 -3.47 15.91 10.78
CA PHE A 68 -2.22 15.22 10.53
C PHE A 68 -1.05 16.23 10.40
N ALA A 69 0.17 15.75 10.64
CA ALA A 69 1.42 16.46 10.44
C ALA A 69 2.37 15.60 9.59
N CYS A 70 3.31 16.26 8.93
CA CYS A 70 4.36 15.59 8.20
C CYS A 70 5.49 15.21 9.16
N ILE A 71 5.54 13.93 9.55
CA ILE A 71 6.53 13.39 10.47
C ILE A 71 7.29 12.28 9.75
N ASP A 72 8.60 12.47 9.57
CA ASP A 72 9.46 11.55 8.81
C ASP A 72 8.90 11.25 7.40
N HIS A 73 8.42 12.28 6.71
CA HIS A 73 7.83 12.19 5.36
C HIS A 73 6.55 11.36 5.27
N GLN A 74 5.90 11.08 6.40
CA GLN A 74 4.60 10.41 6.46
C GLN A 74 3.58 11.31 7.14
N CYS A 75 2.35 11.32 6.64
CA CYS A 75 1.25 11.99 7.31
C CYS A 75 0.81 11.16 8.52
N LYS A 76 1.09 11.67 9.73
CA LYS A 76 0.72 11.02 11.00
C LYS A 76 -0.20 11.94 11.82
N PRO A 77 -1.12 11.39 12.62
CA PRO A 77 -1.98 12.21 13.47
C PRO A 77 -1.18 13.13 14.41
N ARG A 78 -1.60 14.38 14.53
CA ARG A 78 -1.06 15.33 15.50
C ARG A 78 -1.60 15.01 16.89
N LEU A 79 -0.82 14.28 17.67
CA LEU A 79 -1.16 13.97 19.07
C LEU A 79 -1.10 15.22 19.98
N ASP A 80 -0.49 16.31 19.50
CA ASP A 80 -0.34 17.60 20.17
C ASP A 80 -1.38 18.65 19.71
N ALA A 81 -2.13 18.39 18.65
CA ALA A 81 -3.18 19.27 18.15
C ALA A 81 -4.44 19.18 19.02
N GLY A 82 -4.36 19.69 20.24
CA GLY A 82 -5.54 20.09 21.01
C GLY A 82 -6.13 19.01 21.92
N SER A 83 -5.30 18.46 22.82
CA SER A 83 -5.76 17.81 24.07
C SER A 83 -6.45 18.78 25.05
N THR A 84 -7.22 19.74 24.54
CA THR A 84 -8.05 20.67 25.32
C THR A 84 -9.54 20.56 24.95
N GLY A 85 -9.91 19.66 24.03
CA GLY A 85 -11.28 19.36 23.66
C GLY A 85 -11.91 18.20 24.44
N THR A 86 -13.24 18.20 24.53
CA THR A 86 -14.03 17.04 24.96
C THR A 86 -13.58 15.79 24.20
N PRO A 87 -13.32 14.65 24.87
CA PRO A 87 -12.96 13.41 24.19
C PRO A 87 -13.98 13.08 23.10
N LEU A 88 -13.49 12.79 21.89
CA LEU A 88 -14.36 12.36 20.80
C LEU A 88 -14.93 10.98 21.17
N VAL A 89 -16.26 10.88 21.24
CA VAL A 89 -16.96 9.62 21.48
C VAL A 89 -17.60 9.16 20.18
N CYS A 90 -17.24 7.96 19.73
CA CYS A 90 -17.78 7.40 18.51
C CYS A 90 -19.14 6.71 18.74
N PRO A 91 -20.02 6.73 17.73
CA PRO A 91 -21.20 5.86 17.69
C PRO A 91 -20.83 4.37 17.87
N GLU A 92 -21.81 3.55 18.26
CA GLU A 92 -21.62 2.12 18.56
C GLU A 92 -21.05 1.31 17.37
N ASP A 93 -21.43 1.67 16.14
CA ASP A 93 -21.01 1.07 14.88
C ASP A 93 -19.64 1.58 14.37
N MET A 94 -19.00 2.47 15.13
CA MET A 94 -17.74 3.11 14.75
C MET A 94 -16.64 2.89 15.81
N VAL A 95 -15.40 3.12 15.40
CA VAL A 95 -14.19 2.99 16.24
C VAL A 95 -13.43 4.30 16.24
N LEU A 96 -12.97 4.73 17.42
CA LEU A 96 -12.16 5.94 17.60
C LEU A 96 -10.72 5.70 17.18
N ILE A 97 -10.22 6.51 16.26
CA ILE A 97 -8.88 6.40 15.69
C ILE A 97 -8.05 7.61 16.11
N ALA A 98 -6.91 7.35 16.76
CA ALA A 98 -5.95 8.36 17.22
C ALA A 98 -6.56 9.52 18.03
N ASN A 99 -7.72 9.29 18.68
CA ASN A 99 -8.52 10.33 19.34
C ASN A 99 -8.88 11.52 18.43
N LEU A 100 -8.96 11.28 17.11
CA LEU A 100 -9.08 12.33 16.09
C LEU A 100 -10.36 12.18 15.27
N PHE A 101 -10.70 10.97 14.86
CA PHE A 101 -11.88 10.69 14.04
C PHE A 101 -12.47 9.32 14.34
N CYS A 102 -13.71 9.12 13.93
CA CYS A 102 -14.39 7.83 14.01
C CYS A 102 -14.41 7.19 12.62
N VAL A 103 -14.18 5.89 12.54
CA VAL A 103 -14.36 5.11 11.31
C VAL A 103 -15.35 3.97 11.52
N ASP A 104 -16.05 3.58 10.48
CA ASP A 104 -16.99 2.45 10.50
C ASP A 104 -16.25 1.13 10.79
N ARG A 105 -16.85 0.28 11.65
CA ARG A 105 -16.22 -0.99 12.03
C ARG A 105 -16.13 -1.99 10.86
N TYR A 106 -17.09 -1.93 9.96
CA TYR A 106 -17.17 -2.75 8.75
C TYR A 106 -17.21 -1.86 7.52
N GLU A 107 -16.83 -2.41 6.37
CA GLU A 107 -16.95 -1.74 5.09
C GLU A 107 -18.37 -1.22 4.84
N ALA A 108 -18.45 -0.09 4.12
CA ALA A 108 -19.73 0.47 3.74
C ALA A 108 -20.56 -0.56 2.97
N SER A 109 -21.83 -0.70 3.36
CA SER A 109 -22.80 -1.60 2.75
C SER A 109 -24.07 -0.81 2.39
N ARG A 110 -24.84 -1.34 1.44
CA ARG A 110 -26.18 -0.80 1.14
C ARG A 110 -27.17 -1.22 2.23
N PRO A 111 -28.22 -0.43 2.51
CA PRO A 111 -29.22 -0.78 3.52
C PRO A 111 -29.91 -2.13 3.29
N ASP A 112 -30.03 -2.55 2.03
CA ASP A 112 -30.64 -3.82 1.61
C ASP A 112 -29.61 -4.93 1.32
N ALA A 113 -28.33 -4.71 1.66
CA ALA A 113 -27.30 -5.72 1.49
C ALA A 113 -27.53 -6.95 2.38
N THR A 114 -27.13 -8.11 1.88
CA THR A 114 -27.18 -9.41 2.58
C THR A 114 -25.85 -10.13 2.44
N SER A 115 -25.69 -11.30 3.07
CA SER A 115 -24.47 -12.11 2.94
C SER A 115 -24.21 -12.62 1.52
N THR A 116 -25.18 -12.53 0.61
CA THR A 116 -25.09 -13.04 -0.77
C THR A 116 -25.50 -12.01 -1.82
N SER A 117 -25.73 -10.76 -1.44
CA SER A 117 -26.06 -9.67 -2.37
C SER A 117 -25.60 -8.33 -1.81
N ALA A 118 -24.92 -7.53 -2.64
CA ALA A 118 -24.49 -6.18 -2.28
C ALA A 118 -25.66 -5.19 -2.16
N GLY A 119 -26.88 -5.58 -2.54
CA GLY A 119 -28.07 -4.73 -2.50
C GLY A 119 -28.17 -3.77 -3.69
N THR A 120 -29.24 -2.95 -3.70
CA THR A 120 -29.52 -1.94 -4.73
C THR A 120 -29.90 -0.58 -4.16
N ASP A 121 -30.12 -0.47 -2.84
CA ASP A 121 -30.48 0.80 -2.20
C ASP A 121 -29.26 1.72 -2.06
N GLU A 122 -29.29 2.88 -2.73
CA GLU A 122 -28.24 3.92 -2.69
C GLU A 122 -28.56 5.08 -1.74
N SER A 123 -29.63 4.97 -0.95
CA SER A 123 -30.13 6.09 -0.13
C SER A 123 -29.15 6.58 0.92
N ARG A 124 -28.34 5.68 1.50
CA ARG A 124 -27.27 6.00 2.46
C ARG A 124 -26.29 4.84 2.59
N ALA A 125 -25.10 5.12 3.10
CA ALA A 125 -24.16 4.09 3.52
C ALA A 125 -24.50 3.59 4.93
N VAL A 126 -24.37 2.29 5.18
CA VAL A 126 -24.44 1.68 6.51
C VAL A 126 -23.19 0.82 6.77
N SER A 127 -22.90 0.50 8.03
CA SER A 127 -21.81 -0.41 8.41
C SER A 127 -22.41 -1.63 9.11
N VAL A 128 -22.51 -2.74 8.38
CA VAL A 128 -23.24 -3.93 8.84
C VAL A 128 -22.32 -5.15 8.74
N ALA A 129 -22.23 -5.90 9.83
CA ALA A 129 -21.45 -7.14 9.87
C ALA A 129 -22.11 -8.23 8.99
N GLY A 130 -21.29 -8.98 8.24
CA GLY A 130 -21.73 -10.21 7.57
C GLY A 130 -22.57 -10.01 6.30
N VAL A 131 -22.62 -8.80 5.75
CA VAL A 131 -23.20 -8.52 4.43
C VAL A 131 -22.12 -8.24 3.41
N LEU A 132 -22.45 -8.33 2.11
CA LEU A 132 -21.50 -7.94 1.06
C LEU A 132 -21.26 -6.42 1.06
N PRO A 133 -20.00 -5.97 0.89
CA PRO A 133 -19.67 -4.56 0.87
C PRO A 133 -20.16 -3.88 -0.41
N TRP A 134 -20.36 -2.58 -0.33
CA TRP A 134 -20.66 -1.73 -1.47
C TRP A 134 -19.36 -1.31 -2.15
N TYR A 135 -19.02 -1.96 -3.26
CA TYR A 135 -17.84 -1.65 -4.07
C TYR A 135 -18.17 -1.58 -5.56
N VAL A 136 -17.26 -0.98 -6.33
CA VAL A 136 -17.24 -1.08 -7.80
C VAL A 136 -15.79 -1.27 -8.26
N ASN A 137 -15.60 -1.98 -9.36
CA ASN A 137 -14.30 -2.12 -10.01
C ASN A 137 -14.50 -2.12 -11.54
N PRO A 138 -13.92 -1.17 -12.30
CA PRO A 138 -13.07 -0.07 -11.84
C PRO A 138 -13.84 1.04 -11.12
N MET A 139 -13.13 1.76 -10.25
CA MET A 139 -13.65 2.98 -9.65
C MET A 139 -13.85 4.05 -10.74
N THR A 140 -15.02 4.70 -10.72
CA THR A 140 -15.35 5.80 -11.64
C THR A 140 -15.68 7.06 -10.86
N TYR A 141 -15.58 8.23 -11.51
CA TYR A 141 -16.00 9.49 -10.88
C TYR A 141 -17.48 9.47 -10.48
N ALA A 142 -18.35 8.88 -11.31
CA ALA A 142 -19.77 8.74 -11.00
C ALA A 142 -20.00 7.88 -9.74
N ALA A 143 -19.33 6.73 -9.64
CA ALA A 143 -19.42 5.88 -8.45
C ALA A 143 -18.85 6.58 -7.20
N PHE A 144 -17.74 7.31 -7.34
CA PHE A 144 -17.20 8.13 -6.24
C PHE A 144 -18.22 9.15 -5.74
N THR A 145 -18.91 9.85 -6.63
CA THR A 145 -19.97 10.80 -6.26
C THR A 145 -21.15 10.10 -5.57
N THR A 146 -21.54 8.91 -6.04
CA THR A 146 -22.56 8.09 -5.36
C THR A 146 -22.14 7.74 -3.94
N PHE A 147 -20.92 7.24 -3.75
CA PHE A 147 -20.42 6.87 -2.41
C PHE A 147 -20.33 8.07 -1.48
N GLN A 148 -19.82 9.20 -1.99
CA GLN A 148 -19.74 10.44 -1.24
C GLN A 148 -21.13 10.90 -0.77
N THR A 149 -22.13 10.85 -1.66
CA THR A 149 -23.51 11.22 -1.34
C THR A 149 -24.12 10.27 -0.31
N ALA A 150 -23.90 8.96 -0.45
CA ALA A 150 -24.40 7.96 0.48
C ALA A 150 -23.79 8.11 1.89
N CYS A 151 -22.49 8.41 1.99
CA CYS A 151 -21.86 8.72 3.27
C CYS A 151 -22.44 10.00 3.89
N GLN A 152 -22.63 11.06 3.10
CA GLN A 152 -23.23 12.31 3.58
C GLN A 152 -24.67 12.10 4.09
N ALA A 153 -25.47 11.29 3.40
CA ALA A 153 -26.81 10.92 3.84
C ALA A 153 -26.82 10.14 5.17
N ALA A 154 -25.72 9.46 5.51
CA ALA A 154 -25.51 8.82 6.81
C ALA A 154 -24.92 9.75 7.88
N GLY A 155 -24.70 11.04 7.58
CA GLY A 155 -24.02 11.99 8.47
C GLY A 155 -22.51 11.78 8.57
N LYS A 156 -21.92 11.06 7.61
CA LYS A 156 -20.51 10.69 7.54
C LYS A 156 -19.85 11.32 6.30
N ARG A 157 -18.57 11.03 6.08
CA ARG A 157 -17.83 11.36 4.85
C ARG A 157 -16.90 10.21 4.47
N LEU A 158 -16.45 10.20 3.22
CA LEU A 158 -15.35 9.31 2.82
C LEU A 158 -14.08 9.66 3.59
N CYS A 159 -13.29 8.62 3.92
CA CYS A 159 -11.96 8.78 4.49
C CYS A 159 -11.06 9.53 3.50
N THR A 160 -10.16 10.35 4.03
CA THR A 160 -9.04 10.86 3.22
C THR A 160 -8.00 9.76 3.01
N ALA A 161 -7.09 9.97 2.06
CA ALA A 161 -5.99 9.02 1.83
C ALA A 161 -5.11 8.84 3.08
N ASP A 162 -4.85 9.92 3.83
CA ASP A 162 -4.05 9.88 5.07
C ASP A 162 -4.76 9.09 6.18
N GLU A 163 -6.06 9.34 6.36
CA GLU A 163 -6.86 8.59 7.33
C GLU A 163 -6.88 7.11 6.97
N TRP A 164 -7.08 6.79 5.70
CA TRP A 164 -7.20 5.42 5.25
C TRP A 164 -5.87 4.66 5.34
N LEU A 165 -4.78 5.30 4.93
CA LEU A 165 -3.44 4.72 5.06
C LEU A 165 -3.08 4.47 6.52
N TYR A 166 -3.25 5.48 7.39
CA TYR A 166 -2.95 5.35 8.82
C TYR A 166 -3.76 4.22 9.48
N LEU A 167 -5.04 4.10 9.13
CA LEU A 167 -5.92 3.01 9.57
C LEU A 167 -5.38 1.63 9.18
N CYS A 168 -5.05 1.44 7.89
CA CYS A 168 -4.59 0.17 7.36
C CYS A 168 -3.23 -0.26 7.91
N GLN A 169 -2.35 0.71 8.18
CA GLN A 169 -1.02 0.43 8.74
C GLN A 169 -1.08 0.09 10.23
N GLY A 170 -2.18 0.44 10.91
CA GLY A 170 -2.38 0.17 12.33
C GLY A 170 -1.42 0.93 13.25
N PRO A 171 -1.48 0.67 14.57
CA PRO A 171 -0.68 1.39 15.55
C PRO A 171 0.83 1.15 15.41
N GLU A 172 1.24 -0.01 14.88
CA GLU A 172 2.64 -0.35 14.60
C GLU A 172 3.18 0.25 13.29
N GLN A 173 2.32 0.90 12.49
CA GLN A 173 2.66 1.47 11.19
C GLN A 173 3.27 0.45 10.20
N ASN A 174 2.66 -0.73 10.11
CA ASN A 174 3.15 -1.83 9.28
C ASN A 174 2.97 -1.56 7.78
N THR A 175 3.82 -2.17 6.95
CA THR A 175 3.68 -2.16 5.48
C THR A 175 2.38 -2.81 5.00
N TYR A 176 2.01 -3.95 5.59
CA TYR A 176 0.77 -4.67 5.35
C TYR A 176 -0.06 -4.72 6.63
N PHE A 177 -1.40 -4.88 6.50
CA PHE A 177 -2.28 -4.96 7.67
C PHE A 177 -1.94 -6.12 8.63
N PHE A 178 -1.19 -7.12 8.15
CA PHE A 178 -0.72 -8.29 8.91
C PHE A 178 0.77 -8.24 9.27
N GLY A 179 1.51 -7.16 8.96
CA GLY A 179 2.91 -7.00 9.34
C GLY A 179 3.80 -6.40 8.24
N ASN A 180 5.12 -6.41 8.47
CA ASN A 180 6.10 -5.82 7.54
C ASN A 180 6.64 -6.81 6.50
N THR A 181 6.36 -8.10 6.66
CA THR A 181 6.76 -9.16 5.74
C THR A 181 5.54 -9.60 4.94
N TRP A 182 5.67 -9.66 3.62
CA TRP A 182 4.61 -10.14 2.74
C TRP A 182 4.27 -11.59 3.07
N ASP A 183 2.99 -11.87 3.21
CA ASP A 183 2.44 -13.21 3.42
C ASP A 183 1.34 -13.45 2.37
N PRO A 184 1.64 -14.23 1.31
CA PRO A 184 0.67 -14.50 0.26
C PRO A 184 -0.51 -15.34 0.75
N ALA A 185 -0.42 -16.01 1.91
CA ALA A 185 -1.56 -16.77 2.45
C ALA A 185 -2.60 -15.88 3.16
N VAL A 186 -2.22 -14.66 3.54
CA VAL A 186 -3.08 -13.73 4.28
C VAL A 186 -3.74 -12.69 3.36
N CYS A 187 -3.01 -12.22 2.35
CA CYS A 187 -3.59 -11.32 1.37
C CYS A 187 -4.56 -12.07 0.46
N ASN A 188 -5.71 -11.50 0.10
CA ASN A 188 -6.56 -12.04 -0.96
C ASN A 188 -6.08 -11.49 -2.31
N SER A 189 -4.90 -11.93 -2.76
CA SER A 189 -4.29 -11.50 -4.01
C SER A 189 -4.04 -12.67 -4.95
N VAL A 190 -3.68 -12.38 -6.20
CA VAL A 190 -3.33 -13.40 -7.22
C VAL A 190 -2.24 -14.36 -6.70
N ASP A 191 -1.30 -13.85 -5.89
CA ASP A 191 -0.17 -14.62 -5.38
C ASP A 191 -0.59 -15.79 -4.48
N THR A 192 -1.69 -15.65 -3.72
CA THR A 192 -2.27 -16.74 -2.93
C THR A 192 -2.69 -17.91 -3.82
N TYR A 193 -3.35 -17.58 -4.92
CA TYR A 193 -3.83 -18.56 -5.89
C TYR A 193 -2.65 -19.20 -6.64
N CYS A 194 -1.64 -18.40 -6.96
CA CYS A 194 -0.41 -18.90 -7.58
C CYS A 194 0.35 -19.85 -6.67
N GLN A 195 0.52 -19.53 -5.39
CA GLN A 195 1.21 -20.39 -4.43
C GLN A 195 0.51 -21.75 -4.31
N ASN A 196 -0.81 -21.76 -4.16
CA ASN A 196 -1.60 -22.99 -4.11
C ASN A 196 -1.45 -23.84 -5.39
N CYS A 197 -1.41 -23.19 -6.56
CA CYS A 197 -1.17 -23.86 -7.84
C CYS A 197 0.25 -24.46 -7.91
N CYS A 198 1.28 -23.68 -7.55
CA CYS A 198 2.66 -24.15 -7.57
C CYS A 198 2.88 -25.32 -6.60
N ASP A 199 2.29 -25.28 -5.40
CA ASP A 199 2.38 -26.35 -4.40
C ASP A 199 1.72 -27.65 -4.88
N ALA A 200 0.60 -27.55 -5.60
CA ALA A 200 -0.06 -28.70 -6.21
C ALA A 200 0.74 -29.33 -7.37
N LEU A 201 1.56 -28.53 -8.06
CA LEU A 201 2.41 -28.98 -9.18
C LEU A 201 3.75 -29.56 -8.73
N GLY A 202 4.16 -29.34 -7.48
CA GLY A 202 5.27 -30.04 -6.84
C GLY A 202 6.67 -29.42 -7.02
N ASP A 203 6.81 -28.31 -7.77
CA ASP A 203 8.00 -27.44 -7.74
C ASP A 203 7.70 -26.07 -8.40
N VAL A 204 8.13 -24.98 -7.73
CA VAL A 204 8.11 -23.60 -8.26
C VAL A 204 8.89 -23.46 -9.57
N ALA A 205 9.88 -24.31 -9.83
CA ALA A 205 10.62 -24.32 -11.10
C ALA A 205 9.75 -24.66 -12.33
N SER A 206 8.61 -25.31 -12.10
CA SER A 206 7.61 -25.64 -13.13
C SER A 206 6.38 -24.72 -13.10
N CYS A 207 6.34 -23.79 -12.15
CA CYS A 207 5.25 -22.85 -12.03
C CYS A 207 5.40 -21.75 -13.08
N PRO A 208 4.36 -21.43 -13.87
CA PRO A 208 4.47 -20.33 -14.81
C PRO A 208 4.59 -19.03 -14.01
N THR A 209 5.74 -18.36 -14.09
CA THR A 209 6.01 -17.09 -13.40
C THR A 209 5.73 -15.87 -14.28
N GLY A 210 4.87 -16.02 -15.29
CA GLY A 210 4.41 -14.89 -16.11
C GLY A 210 3.51 -13.93 -15.32
N GLU A 211 3.07 -12.85 -15.96
CA GLU A 211 2.00 -12.00 -15.40
C GLU A 211 0.76 -12.86 -15.07
N ASN A 212 0.15 -12.63 -13.91
CA ASN A 212 -0.87 -13.52 -13.35
C ASN A 212 -0.43 -15.00 -13.34
N CYS A 213 0.84 -15.29 -13.02
CA CYS A 213 1.36 -16.65 -13.01
C CYS A 213 1.12 -17.45 -14.30
N GLY A 214 1.17 -16.75 -15.45
CA GLY A 214 0.93 -17.29 -16.78
C GLY A 214 -0.54 -17.49 -17.16
N TYR A 215 -1.51 -17.00 -16.39
CA TYR A 215 -2.91 -16.94 -16.81
C TYR A 215 -3.03 -15.98 -18.02
N SER A 216 -3.31 -16.52 -19.21
CA SER A 216 -3.56 -15.70 -20.41
C SER A 216 -5.07 -15.49 -20.62
N SER A 217 -5.46 -14.27 -21.00
CA SER A 217 -6.82 -13.82 -21.33
C SER A 217 -7.49 -14.52 -22.53
N VAL A 218 -6.89 -15.58 -23.06
CA VAL A 218 -7.41 -16.37 -24.19
C VAL A 218 -8.39 -17.46 -23.73
N LEU A 219 -8.61 -17.62 -22.43
CA LEU A 219 -9.73 -18.39 -21.88
C LEU A 219 -10.97 -17.48 -21.88
N SER A 220 -11.54 -17.30 -23.07
CA SER A 220 -12.77 -16.54 -23.25
C SER A 220 -13.92 -17.17 -22.46
N SER A 221 -14.26 -16.63 -21.30
CA SER A 221 -15.63 -16.73 -20.83
C SER A 221 -15.99 -15.52 -19.98
N SER A 222 -17.13 -14.92 -20.30
CA SER A 222 -17.76 -13.85 -19.55
C SER A 222 -18.17 -14.38 -18.18
N TYR A 223 -17.35 -14.13 -17.15
CA TYR A 223 -17.74 -14.41 -15.77
C TYR A 223 -17.10 -13.43 -14.78
N THR A 224 -17.92 -13.00 -13.82
CA THR A 224 -17.64 -11.97 -12.81
C THR A 224 -16.97 -12.54 -11.56
N PRO A 225 -16.20 -11.73 -10.81
CA PRO A 225 -15.46 -12.18 -9.64
C PRO A 225 -16.39 -12.32 -8.42
N GLU A 226 -17.22 -13.35 -8.40
CA GLU A 226 -17.98 -13.73 -7.22
C GLU A 226 -17.91 -15.25 -7.03
N THR A 227 -17.55 -15.65 -5.80
CA THR A 227 -17.58 -17.01 -5.23
C THR A 227 -16.35 -17.91 -5.39
N CYS A 228 -15.30 -17.65 -4.61
CA CYS A 228 -14.50 -18.74 -4.05
C CYS A 228 -15.28 -19.40 -2.90
N GLY A 229 -16.27 -20.22 -3.25
CA GLY A 229 -16.94 -21.12 -2.32
C GLY A 229 -16.12 -22.41 -2.17
N ILE A 230 -15.26 -22.48 -1.15
CA ILE A 230 -14.54 -23.69 -0.76
C ILE A 230 -15.55 -24.75 -0.33
N THR A 231 -16.01 -25.65 -1.22
CA THR A 231 -16.89 -26.76 -0.83
C THR A 231 -16.69 -28.10 -1.56
N GLN A 232 -15.62 -28.37 -2.31
CA GLN A 232 -15.39 -29.74 -2.83
C GLN A 232 -13.90 -30.15 -2.85
N PRO A 233 -13.59 -31.45 -2.68
CA PRO A 233 -12.23 -31.94 -2.48
C PRO A 233 -11.47 -31.96 -3.81
N TYR A 234 -10.39 -31.18 -3.88
CA TYR A 234 -9.58 -30.96 -5.07
C TYR A 234 -8.97 -32.27 -5.62
N SER A 235 -9.35 -32.64 -6.86
CA SER A 235 -8.57 -33.53 -7.73
C SER A 235 -7.88 -32.70 -8.82
N ARG A 236 -6.85 -33.25 -9.46
CA ARG A 236 -5.96 -32.58 -10.44
C ARG A 236 -6.66 -31.91 -11.64
N ASP A 237 -7.97 -32.09 -11.81
CA ASP A 237 -8.74 -31.54 -12.93
C ASP A 237 -9.28 -30.12 -12.66
N SER A 238 -9.09 -29.57 -11.44
CA SER A 238 -9.57 -28.23 -11.04
C SER A 238 -8.53 -27.09 -11.16
N CYS A 239 -7.38 -27.32 -11.81
CA CYS A 239 -6.45 -26.23 -12.20
C CYS A 239 -6.78 -25.64 -13.57
N HIS A 240 -8.05 -25.71 -13.98
CA HIS A 240 -8.52 -25.17 -15.24
C HIS A 240 -9.53 -24.05 -14.97
N VAL A 241 -9.12 -22.85 -15.38
CA VAL A 241 -9.96 -21.69 -15.72
C VAL A 241 -10.70 -21.06 -14.54
N CYS A 242 -10.23 -19.88 -14.13
CA CYS A 242 -11.03 -18.78 -13.63
C CYS A 242 -10.72 -17.56 -14.51
#